data_AF-A0A522M8T4-F1
#
_entry.id   AF-A0A522M8T4-F1
#
_cell.length_a   1.000
_cell.length_b   1.000
_cell.length_c   1.000
_cell.angle_alpha   90.00
_cell.angle_beta   90.00
_cell.angle_gamma   90.00
#
_symmetry.space_group_name_H-M   'P 1'
#
loop_
_entity.id
_entity.type
_entity.pdbx_description
1 polymer ?
#
loop_
_entity_poly.entity_id
_entity_poly.type
_entity_poly.pdbx_seq_one_letter_code
_entity_poly.pdbx_strand_id
1 'polypeptide(L)'
;MAAMSDSQAGMGDAALWDVRRLTGRAAFRLLLARYRTMANQAGAEMTLLANDVDAARLPATLQVRRTYLASGALRLRLFWRLRGDTRVTSFERVRQSMARTPPSVIHYVDRCQARAMELNATEAIFRYAATQIEAFLIRGSVKPSDDVGSGERRKNESGRN
;
A
#
# COMPACT_ATOMS: atom_id res chain seq x y z
N MET A 1 -0.08 -51.42 -17.43
CA MET A 1 -0.17 -50.19 -18.25
C MET A 1 -1.64 -49.90 -18.52
N ALA A 2 -2.22 -48.92 -17.83
CA ALA A 2 -3.35 -48.04 -18.24
C ALA A 2 -3.91 -47.28 -17.01
N ALA A 3 -3.87 -45.94 -17.08
CA ALA A 3 -4.68 -44.87 -16.42
C ALA A 3 -5.05 -45.02 -14.92
N MET A 4 -4.69 -44.16 -13.95
CA MET A 4 -4.73 -42.68 -13.85
C MET A 4 -5.99 -42.02 -14.42
N SER A 5 -6.99 -41.81 -13.55
CA SER A 5 -7.62 -40.51 -13.26
C SER A 5 -9.07 -40.69 -12.81
N ASP A 6 -9.33 -40.42 -11.53
CA ASP A 6 -10.58 -39.75 -11.09
C ASP A 6 -10.38 -39.31 -9.64
N SER A 7 -9.79 -38.12 -9.49
CA SER A 7 -9.75 -37.38 -8.24
C SER A 7 -9.78 -35.89 -8.56
N GLN A 8 -10.88 -35.47 -9.19
CA GLN A 8 -11.15 -34.06 -9.47
C GLN A 8 -12.66 -33.79 -9.39
N ALA A 9 -13.24 -33.93 -8.20
CA ALA A 9 -14.63 -33.54 -7.95
C ALA A 9 -14.88 -33.03 -6.51
N GLY A 10 -13.90 -32.35 -5.91
CA GLY A 10 -14.00 -31.87 -4.52
C GLY A 10 -13.54 -30.43 -4.28
N MET A 11 -13.29 -29.66 -5.33
CA MET A 11 -12.76 -28.29 -5.24
C MET A 11 -13.65 -27.25 -5.96
N GLY A 12 -14.95 -27.56 -6.07
CA GLY A 12 -15.94 -26.67 -6.71
C GLY A 12 -16.78 -25.84 -5.73
N ASP A 13 -16.78 -26.16 -4.43
CA ASP A 13 -17.86 -25.71 -3.52
C ASP A 13 -17.46 -24.63 -2.51
N ALA A 14 -16.21 -24.16 -2.54
CA ALA A 14 -15.70 -23.19 -1.55
C ALA A 14 -15.71 -21.72 -2.01
N ALA A 15 -16.19 -21.41 -3.23
CA ALA A 15 -15.99 -20.07 -3.79
C ALA A 15 -17.17 -19.49 -4.60
N LEU A 16 -18.36 -20.08 -4.55
CA LEU A 16 -19.56 -19.42 -5.06
C LEU A 16 -20.30 -18.74 -3.89
N TRP A 17 -19.67 -17.69 -3.36
CA TRP A 17 -20.25 -16.85 -2.33
C TRP A 17 -21.57 -16.29 -2.84
N ASP A 18 -22.68 -16.66 -2.21
CA ASP A 18 -23.99 -16.08 -2.49
C ASP A 18 -24.00 -14.62 -2.01
N VAL A 19 -23.45 -13.73 -2.84
CA VAL A 19 -23.40 -12.28 -2.66
C VAL A 19 -24.80 -11.71 -2.36
N ARG A 20 -25.87 -12.42 -2.71
CA ARG A 20 -27.26 -12.00 -2.49
C ARG A 20 -27.72 -12.09 -1.03
N ARG A 21 -26.97 -12.73 -0.13
CA ARG A 21 -27.37 -12.90 1.29
C ARG A 21 -26.63 -12.00 2.30
N LEU A 22 -25.63 -11.25 1.86
CA LEU A 22 -24.87 -10.36 2.75
C LEU A 22 -25.43 -8.93 2.69
N THR A 23 -26.51 -8.68 3.43
CA THR A 23 -27.04 -7.33 3.65
C THR A 23 -26.73 -6.83 5.07
N GLY A 24 -26.52 -5.53 5.22
CA GLY A 24 -26.34 -4.89 6.53
C GLY A 24 -24.97 -5.11 7.18
N ARG A 25 -24.90 -4.98 8.52
CA ARG A 25 -23.64 -4.89 9.30
C ARG A 25 -22.74 -6.12 9.17
N ALA A 26 -23.29 -7.31 8.89
CA ALA A 26 -22.51 -8.52 8.68
C ALA A 26 -21.65 -8.45 7.40
N ALA A 27 -22.20 -7.92 6.31
CA ALA A 27 -21.49 -7.71 5.06
C ALA A 27 -20.30 -6.75 5.23
N PHE A 28 -20.53 -5.65 5.94
CA PHE A 28 -19.48 -4.68 6.25
C PHE A 28 -18.36 -5.25 7.12
N ARG A 29 -18.67 -6.14 8.07
CA ARG A 29 -17.64 -6.83 8.87
C ARG A 29 -16.78 -7.74 8.00
N LEU A 30 -17.38 -8.48 7.06
CA LEU A 30 -16.64 -9.31 6.11
C LEU A 30 -15.74 -8.45 5.21
N LEU A 31 -16.27 -7.35 4.68
CA LEU A 31 -15.53 -6.42 3.84
C LEU A 31 -14.35 -5.77 4.60
N LEU A 32 -14.58 -5.38 5.87
CA LEU A 32 -13.54 -4.89 6.76
C LEU A 32 -12.41 -5.92 6.94
N ALA A 33 -12.77 -7.17 7.23
CA ALA A 33 -11.79 -8.26 7.36
C ALA A 33 -10.99 -8.42 6.07
N ARG A 34 -11.66 -8.41 4.90
CA ARG A 34 -10.99 -8.52 3.59
C ARG A 34 -10.02 -7.37 3.34
N TYR A 35 -10.42 -6.12 3.57
CA TYR A 35 -9.53 -4.97 3.36
C TYR A 35 -8.35 -4.95 4.33
N ARG A 36 -8.54 -5.39 5.58
CA ARG A 36 -7.43 -5.59 6.52
C ARG A 36 -6.46 -6.65 6.01
N THR A 37 -6.95 -7.78 5.51
CA THR A 37 -6.10 -8.80 4.89
C THR A 37 -5.31 -8.24 3.72
N MET A 38 -5.94 -7.47 2.82
CA MET A 38 -5.25 -6.88 1.67
C MET A 38 -4.22 -5.84 2.08
N ALA A 39 -4.50 -5.00 3.08
CA ALA A 39 -3.53 -4.06 3.64
C ALA A 39 -2.33 -4.79 4.28
N ASN A 40 -2.57 -5.88 5.00
CA ASN A 40 -1.53 -6.71 5.60
C ASN A 40 -0.67 -7.41 4.52
N GLN A 41 -1.29 -7.93 3.47
CA GLN A 41 -0.59 -8.51 2.32
C GLN A 41 0.31 -7.47 1.64
N ALA A 42 -0.19 -6.26 1.39
CA ALA A 42 0.63 -5.17 0.88
C ALA A 42 1.81 -4.85 1.81
N GLY A 43 1.60 -4.84 3.13
CA GLY A 43 2.66 -4.65 4.11
C GLY A 43 3.73 -5.76 4.12
N ALA A 44 3.32 -7.02 3.90
CA ALA A 44 4.25 -8.15 3.75
C ALA A 44 5.10 -7.99 2.48
N GLU A 45 4.46 -7.71 1.34
CA GLU A 45 5.12 -7.43 0.06
C GLU A 45 6.10 -6.24 0.14
N MET A 46 5.75 -5.18 0.88
CA MET A 46 6.67 -4.08 1.15
C MET A 46 7.93 -4.55 1.88
N THR A 47 7.77 -5.45 2.86
CA THR A 47 8.89 -5.98 3.64
C THR A 47 9.79 -6.86 2.76
N LEU A 48 9.20 -7.69 1.89
CA LEU A 48 9.94 -8.48 0.91
C LEU A 48 10.75 -7.60 -0.04
N LEU A 49 10.10 -6.59 -0.66
CA LEU A 49 10.80 -5.66 -1.55
C LEU A 49 11.94 -4.92 -0.85
N ALA A 50 11.74 -4.49 0.40
CA ALA A 50 12.80 -3.83 1.17
C ALA A 50 13.99 -4.76 1.45
N ASN A 51 13.72 -6.02 1.79
CA ASN A 51 14.75 -7.03 2.02
C ASN A 51 15.52 -7.35 0.72
N ASP A 52 14.82 -7.49 -0.40
CA ASP A 52 15.44 -7.76 -1.71
C ASP A 52 16.40 -6.64 -2.12
N VAL A 53 15.97 -5.38 -1.98
CA VAL A 53 16.81 -4.22 -2.29
C VAL A 53 17.99 -4.11 -1.31
N ASP A 54 17.81 -4.43 -0.03
CA ASP A 54 18.92 -4.42 0.91
C ASP A 54 19.94 -5.53 0.62
N ALA A 55 19.48 -6.72 0.25
CA ALA A 55 20.30 -7.86 -0.13
C ALA A 55 21.14 -7.58 -1.39
N ALA A 56 20.65 -6.74 -2.30
CA ALA A 56 21.39 -6.27 -3.47
C ALA A 56 22.59 -5.36 -3.14
N ARG A 57 22.75 -4.93 -1.87
CA ARG A 57 23.87 -4.12 -1.36
C ARG A 57 24.14 -2.84 -2.16
N LEU A 58 23.08 -2.24 -2.69
CA LEU A 58 23.16 -1.00 -3.46
C LEU A 58 23.50 0.22 -2.57
N PRO A 59 23.95 1.34 -3.18
CA PRO A 59 24.20 2.60 -2.46
C PRO A 59 22.96 3.19 -1.77
N ALA A 60 21.77 2.75 -2.15
CA ALA A 60 20.51 3.09 -1.53
C ALA A 60 19.73 1.81 -1.16
N THR A 61 18.82 1.94 -0.20
CA THR A 61 17.95 0.85 0.22
C THR A 61 16.56 1.35 0.53
N LEU A 62 15.58 0.45 0.52
CA LEU A 62 14.21 0.71 0.92
C LEU A 62 14.02 0.39 2.40
N GLN A 63 13.24 1.22 3.07
CA GLN A 63 12.85 1.02 4.47
C GLN A 63 11.33 1.03 4.59
N VAL A 64 10.78 0.01 5.24
CA VAL A 64 9.39 0.00 5.69
C VAL A 64 9.30 0.76 7.01
N ARG A 65 8.48 1.81 7.06
CA ARG A 65 8.14 2.51 8.30
C ARG A 65 6.73 2.17 8.72
N ARG A 66 6.56 2.02 10.04
CA ARG A 66 5.31 1.73 10.72
C ARG A 66 4.90 2.94 11.53
N THR A 67 3.69 3.44 11.34
CA THR A 67 3.20 4.63 12.05
C THR A 67 1.75 4.43 12.45
N TYR A 68 1.44 4.58 13.74
CA TYR A 68 0.06 4.61 14.21
C TYR A 68 -0.55 5.98 13.88
N LEU A 69 -1.71 5.96 13.26
CA LEU A 69 -2.48 7.17 12.96
C LEU A 69 -3.36 7.56 14.16
N ALA A 70 -3.82 8.81 14.19
CA ALA A 70 -4.79 9.26 15.20
C ALA A 70 -6.10 8.45 15.19
N SER A 71 -6.42 7.76 14.09
CA SER A 71 -7.54 6.82 14.02
C SER A 71 -7.28 5.48 14.73
N GLY A 72 -6.08 5.24 15.24
CA GLY A 72 -5.63 3.95 15.76
C GLY A 72 -5.14 2.96 14.69
N ALA A 73 -5.37 3.25 13.40
CA ALA A 73 -4.92 2.40 12.31
C ALA A 73 -3.38 2.44 12.17
N LEU A 74 -2.78 1.26 11.96
CA LEU A 74 -1.36 1.15 11.62
C LEU A 74 -1.17 1.43 10.13
N ARG A 75 -0.31 2.40 9.80
CA ARG A 75 0.14 2.68 8.44
C ARG A 75 1.52 2.07 8.19
N LEU A 76 1.67 1.40 7.05
CA LEU A 76 2.96 0.98 6.53
C LEU A 76 3.31 1.76 5.27
N ARG A 77 4.57 2.19 5.14
CA ARG A 77 5.03 2.89 3.95
C ARG A 77 6.51 2.63 3.67
N LEU A 78 6.82 2.42 2.41
CA LEU A 78 8.17 2.34 1.87
C LEU A 78 8.76 3.73 1.64
N PHE A 79 10.02 3.88 2.04
CA PHE A 79 10.82 5.07 1.84
C PHE A 79 12.23 4.69 1.38
N TRP A 80 12.82 5.51 0.53
CA TRP A 80 14.24 5.39 0.19
C TRP A 80 15.12 6.00 1.27
N ARG A 81 16.29 5.41 1.46
CA ARG A 81 17.42 5.99 2.18
C ARG A 81 18.71 5.68 1.45
N LEU A 82 19.70 6.56 1.58
CA LEU A 82 21.06 6.23 1.17
C LEU A 82 21.70 5.32 2.24
N ARG A 83 22.53 4.37 1.85
CA ARG A 83 23.23 3.48 2.79
C ARG A 83 24.22 4.31 3.61
N GLY A 84 24.15 4.17 4.93
CA GLY A 84 24.92 5.01 5.87
C GLY A 84 24.21 6.31 6.29
N ASP A 85 23.09 6.68 5.63
CA ASP A 85 22.22 7.78 6.05
C ASP A 85 21.03 7.24 6.87
N THR A 86 20.61 8.01 7.87
CA THR A 86 19.42 7.74 8.68
C THR A 86 18.18 8.44 8.13
N ARG A 87 18.36 9.40 7.22
CA ARG A 87 17.29 10.22 6.68
C ARG A 87 16.62 9.56 5.48
N VAL A 88 15.33 9.83 5.36
CA VAL A 88 14.59 9.54 4.14
C VAL A 88 15.12 10.42 3.03
N THR A 89 15.30 9.85 1.85
CA THR A 89 15.76 10.57 0.66
C THR A 89 14.72 10.48 -0.45
N SER A 90 14.76 11.45 -1.37
CA SER A 90 13.96 11.41 -2.59
C SER A 90 14.52 10.38 -3.58
N PHE A 91 13.67 9.82 -4.43
CA PHE A 91 14.11 8.87 -5.45
C PHE A 91 15.07 9.54 -6.47
N GLU A 92 14.86 10.82 -6.77
CA GLU A 92 15.77 11.58 -7.63
C GLU A 92 17.20 11.62 -7.05
N ARG A 93 17.33 11.82 -5.73
CA ARG A 93 18.64 11.77 -5.05
C ARG A 93 19.23 10.36 -5.03
N VAL A 94 18.40 9.31 -4.97
CA VAL A 94 18.87 7.92 -5.16
C VAL A 94 19.46 7.76 -6.56
N ARG A 95 18.76 8.16 -7.62
CA ARG A 95 19.25 8.08 -8.99
C ARG A 95 20.58 8.81 -9.17
N GLN A 96 20.70 10.03 -8.63
CA GLN A 96 21.95 10.81 -8.67
C GLN A 96 23.11 10.08 -7.97
N SER A 97 22.85 9.43 -6.83
CA SER A 97 23.89 8.65 -6.13
C SER A 97 24.37 7.42 -6.92
N MET A 98 23.63 7.01 -7.94
CA MET A 98 23.91 5.85 -8.79
C MET A 98 24.41 6.22 -10.19
N ALA A 99 24.88 7.47 -10.38
CA ALA A 99 25.31 7.97 -11.70
C ALA A 99 26.42 7.15 -12.39
N ARG A 100 27.21 6.38 -11.62
CA ARG A 100 28.30 5.52 -12.13
C ARG A 100 27.93 4.03 -12.20
N THR A 101 26.69 3.69 -11.87
CA THR A 101 26.23 2.30 -11.79
C THR A 101 25.81 1.78 -13.18
N PRO A 102 26.02 0.48 -13.49
CA PRO A 102 25.59 -0.08 -14.77
C PRO A 102 24.08 0.11 -15.06
N PRO A 103 23.67 0.30 -16.33
CA PRO A 103 22.28 0.55 -16.71
C PRO A 103 21.30 -0.53 -16.23
N SER A 104 21.70 -1.81 -16.23
CA SER A 104 20.86 -2.92 -15.75
C SER A 104 20.45 -2.77 -14.28
N VAL A 105 21.35 -2.26 -13.45
CA VAL A 105 21.07 -1.99 -12.03
C VAL A 105 20.16 -0.78 -11.88
N ILE A 106 20.34 0.25 -12.71
CA ILE A 106 19.45 1.41 -12.74
C ILE A 106 18.02 0.97 -13.09
N HIS A 107 17.86 0.13 -14.11
CA HIS A 107 16.55 -0.44 -14.47
C HIS A 107 15.93 -1.28 -13.36
N TYR A 108 16.73 -2.07 -12.64
CA TYR A 108 16.26 -2.78 -11.45
C TYR A 108 15.73 -1.82 -10.39
N VAL A 109 16.47 -0.75 -10.07
CA VAL A 109 16.08 0.26 -9.08
C VAL A 109 14.84 1.05 -9.50
N ASP A 110 14.72 1.41 -10.78
CA ASP A 110 13.51 2.05 -11.32
C ASP A 110 12.28 1.15 -11.18
N ARG A 111 12.41 -0.17 -11.42
CA ARG A 111 11.32 -1.14 -11.18
C ARG A 111 10.98 -1.25 -9.70
N CYS A 112 11.97 -1.27 -8.81
CA CYS A 112 11.74 -1.26 -7.37
C CYS A 112 11.01 0.00 -6.92
N GLN A 113 11.33 1.16 -7.51
CA GLN A 113 10.60 2.40 -7.22
C GLN A 113 9.15 2.34 -7.67
N ALA A 114 8.89 1.90 -8.91
CA ALA A 114 7.52 1.75 -9.40
C ALA A 114 6.71 0.83 -8.48
N ARG A 115 7.30 -0.32 -8.12
CA ARG A 115 6.67 -1.28 -7.20
C ARG A 115 6.46 -0.70 -5.80
N ALA A 116 7.40 0.08 -5.28
CA ALA A 116 7.25 0.73 -3.97
C ALA A 116 6.12 1.76 -3.98
N MET A 117 5.95 2.51 -5.06
CA MET A 117 4.83 3.46 -5.23
C MET A 117 3.49 2.74 -5.28
N GLU A 118 3.39 1.66 -6.06
CA GLU A 118 2.18 0.82 -6.14
C GLU A 118 1.79 0.25 -4.79
N LEU A 119 2.74 -0.36 -4.07
CA LEU A 119 2.49 -0.93 -2.75
C LEU A 119 2.05 0.14 -1.74
N ASN A 120 2.70 1.31 -1.76
CA ASN A 120 2.32 2.44 -0.91
C ASN A 120 0.89 2.92 -1.19
N ALA A 121 0.50 3.01 -2.46
CA ALA A 121 -0.87 3.38 -2.83
C ALA A 121 -1.88 2.30 -2.41
N THR A 122 -1.56 1.04 -2.66
CA THR A 122 -2.39 -0.12 -2.34
C THR A 122 -2.66 -0.22 -0.83
N GLU A 123 -1.61 -0.10 -0.01
CA GLU A 123 -1.73 -0.02 1.45
C GLU A 123 -2.64 1.14 1.85
N ALA A 124 -2.42 2.32 1.29
CA ALA A 124 -3.15 3.52 1.68
C ALA A 124 -4.65 3.38 1.40
N ILE A 125 -5.00 2.85 0.23
CA ILE A 125 -6.38 2.61 -0.19
C ILE A 125 -7.06 1.62 0.74
N PHE A 126 -6.47 0.43 0.94
CA PHE A 126 -7.13 -0.61 1.74
C PHE A 126 -7.19 -0.28 3.23
N ARG A 127 -6.15 0.34 3.79
CA ARG A 127 -6.18 0.84 5.16
C ARG A 127 -7.25 1.91 5.33
N TYR A 128 -7.34 2.86 4.40
CA TYR A 128 -8.36 3.92 4.47
C TYR A 128 -9.77 3.33 4.37
N ALA A 129 -10.02 2.45 3.40
CA ALA A 129 -11.31 1.78 3.25
C ALA A 129 -11.69 0.98 4.52
N ALA A 130 -10.73 0.23 5.11
CA ALA A 130 -10.94 -0.45 6.37
C ALA A 130 -11.28 0.52 7.52
N THR A 131 -10.56 1.64 7.62
CA THR A 131 -10.82 2.66 8.65
C THR A 131 -12.22 3.26 8.52
N GLN A 132 -12.69 3.50 7.30
CA GLN A 132 -14.02 4.06 7.05
C GLN A 132 -15.15 3.08 7.37
N ILE A 133 -14.98 1.80 7.01
CA ILE A 133 -15.95 0.76 7.37
C ILE A 133 -15.99 0.56 8.89
N GLU A 134 -14.83 0.57 9.55
CA GLU A 134 -14.75 0.48 11.01
C GLU A 134 -15.45 1.66 11.69
N ALA A 135 -15.22 2.89 11.21
CA ALA A 135 -15.93 4.07 11.70
C ALA A 135 -17.45 3.95 11.54
N PHE A 136 -17.92 3.49 10.37
CA PHE A 136 -19.34 3.23 10.12
C PHE A 136 -19.91 2.17 11.06
N LEU A 137 -19.20 1.06 11.26
CA LEU A 137 -19.64 0.01 12.16
C LEU A 137 -19.73 0.49 13.61
N ILE A 138 -18.83 1.37 14.06
CA ILE A 138 -18.82 1.89 15.44
C ILE A 138 -19.86 3.01 15.63
N ARG A 139 -19.90 3.99 14.73
CA ARG A 139 -20.62 5.27 14.92
C ARG A 139 -21.88 5.42 14.06
N GLY A 140 -22.13 4.49 13.13
CA GLY A 140 -23.23 4.57 12.16
C GLY A 140 -23.00 5.57 11.02
N SER A 141 -21.84 6.21 10.94
CA SER A 141 -21.50 7.21 9.92
C SER A 141 -20.06 7.06 9.44
N VAL A 142 -19.82 7.41 8.17
CA VAL A 142 -18.50 7.45 7.52
C VAL A 142 -17.98 8.89 7.62
N LYS A 143 -16.69 9.09 7.92
CA LYS A 143 -16.10 10.44 7.87
C LYS A 143 -15.95 10.85 6.39
N PRO A 144 -16.46 12.01 5.96
CA PRO A 144 -16.17 12.50 4.62
C PRO A 144 -14.66 12.68 4.46
N SER A 145 -14.16 12.31 3.27
CA SER A 145 -12.77 12.51 2.89
C SER A 145 -12.59 13.98 2.54
N ASP A 146 -12.12 14.81 3.48
CA ASP A 146 -11.84 16.23 3.22
C ASP A 146 -10.56 16.47 2.40
N ASP A 147 -10.13 15.53 1.54
CA ASP A 147 -8.83 15.65 0.87
C ASP A 147 -8.80 15.07 -0.55
N VAL A 148 -9.74 15.53 -1.37
CA VAL A 148 -9.60 15.52 -2.84
C VAL A 148 -10.07 16.87 -3.39
N GLY A 149 -9.15 17.85 -3.42
CA GLY A 149 -9.28 19.06 -4.24
C GLY A 149 -9.92 20.28 -3.56
N SER A 150 -9.13 21.05 -2.83
CA SER A 150 -9.38 22.49 -2.63
C SER A 150 -8.06 23.27 -2.72
N GLY A 151 -7.26 22.97 -3.73
CA GLY A 151 -6.24 23.89 -4.20
C GLY A 151 -6.86 24.85 -5.21
N GLU A 152 -7.58 25.89 -4.77
CA GLU A 152 -7.76 27.08 -5.61
C GLU A 152 -7.97 28.39 -4.82
N ARG A 153 -6.97 29.27 -4.95
CA ARG A 153 -6.97 30.75 -4.88
C ARG A 153 -7.51 31.44 -3.62
N ARG A 154 -6.57 31.92 -2.79
CA ARG A 154 -6.60 33.33 -2.37
C ARG A 154 -5.34 34.03 -2.88
N LYS A 155 -5.48 34.60 -4.08
CA LYS A 155 -4.60 35.65 -4.60
C LYS A 155 -4.81 36.90 -3.74
N ASN A 156 -3.70 37.46 -3.27
CA ASN A 156 -3.37 38.88 -3.20
C ASN A 156 -4.54 39.87 -3.32
N GLU A 157 -4.89 40.52 -2.22
CA GLU A 157 -5.31 41.93 -2.25
C GLU A 157 -4.17 42.77 -1.66
N SER A 158 -3.38 43.29 -2.59
CA SER A 158 -2.54 44.47 -2.41
C SER A 158 -3.42 45.66 -2.08
N GLY A 159 -2.93 46.53 -1.21
CA GLY A 159 -3.57 47.79 -0.88
C GLY A 159 -3.90 48.65 -2.10
N ARG A 160 -5.05 49.32 -1.98
CA ARG A 160 -5.38 50.66 -2.47
C ARG A 160 -6.78 51.00 -1.96
N ASN A 161 -6.83 51.81 -0.91
CA ASN A 161 -7.47 53.13 -0.91
C ASN A 161 -7.12 53.82 0.40
#